data_AF-A0A1A7WSH7-F1
#
_entry.id   AF-A0A1A7WSH7-F1
#
_cell.length_a   1.000
_cell.length_b   1.000
_cell.length_c   1.000
_cell.angle_alpha   90.00
_cell.angle_beta   90.00
_cell.angle_gamma   90.00
#
_symmetry.space_group_name_H-M   'P 1'
#
loop_
_entity.id
_entity.type
_entity.pdbx_description
1 polymer ?
#
loop_
_entity_poly.entity_id
_entity_poly.type
_entity_poly.pdbx_seq_one_letter_code
_entity_poly.pdbx_strand_id
1 'polypeptide(L)'
;MEIWEPLNWKGQFEFIREMRSGRDAPVDEMGAEKCYDTEALPHVRRFQVLVSLMLSSQTKDQVTGAAMQKLRAHGCTVESLLATADEKLGELIYPVGFWRNKVKYLKRTSAVLQRDFGGDIPNSVEGLVRLPGVGPKMAHLAMGIAWNQVSGIGVDTHVHRISNRLGWLRRPTKNPEETRKAL
;
A
#
# COMPACT_ATOMS: atom_id res chain seq x y z
N MET A 1 -29.75 18.82 8.32
CA MET A 1 -28.51 18.98 9.10
C MET A 1 -27.52 19.72 8.22
N GLU A 2 -26.96 20.82 8.71
CA GLU A 2 -25.94 21.56 7.98
C GLU A 2 -24.66 20.70 7.91
N ILE A 3 -24.15 20.50 6.70
CA ILE A 3 -22.94 19.73 6.47
C ILE A 3 -21.77 20.63 6.87
N TRP A 4 -21.02 20.23 7.90
CA TRP A 4 -19.80 20.94 8.27
C TRP A 4 -18.75 20.75 7.17
N GLU A 5 -18.13 21.83 6.72
CA GLU A 5 -16.98 21.79 5.81
C GLU A 5 -15.83 22.66 6.35
N PRO A 6 -14.55 22.28 6.11
CA PRO A 6 -13.42 23.08 6.55
C PRO A 6 -13.36 24.43 5.84
N LEU A 7 -12.88 25.46 6.51
CA LEU A 7 -12.74 26.78 5.89
C LEU A 7 -11.79 26.72 4.68
N ASN A 8 -12.23 27.24 3.52
CA ASN A 8 -11.42 27.35 2.29
C ASN A 8 -10.87 26.02 1.73
N TRP A 9 -11.43 24.86 2.12
CA TRP A 9 -10.91 23.55 1.72
C TRP A 9 -10.86 23.38 0.19
N LYS A 10 -11.85 23.91 -0.53
CA LYS A 10 -11.93 23.84 -2.01
C LYS A 10 -10.75 24.54 -2.67
N GLY A 11 -10.46 25.77 -2.26
CA GLY A 11 -9.32 26.52 -2.81
C GLY A 11 -7.98 25.85 -2.49
N GLN A 12 -7.82 25.37 -1.26
CA GLN A 12 -6.62 24.62 -0.86
C GLN A 12 -6.46 23.33 -1.67
N PHE A 13 -7.56 22.60 -1.91
CA PHE A 13 -7.55 21.39 -2.72
C PHE A 13 -7.16 21.67 -4.17
N GLU A 14 -7.71 22.72 -4.78
CA GLU A 14 -7.34 23.11 -6.15
C GLU A 14 -5.87 23.54 -6.25
N PHE A 15 -5.33 24.28 -5.27
CA PHE A 15 -3.89 24.56 -5.24
C PHE A 15 -3.03 23.31 -5.10
N ILE A 16 -3.47 22.32 -4.29
CA ILE A 16 -2.77 21.03 -4.18
C ILE A 16 -2.82 20.28 -5.51
N ARG A 17 -3.95 20.31 -6.22
CA ARG A 17 -4.09 19.69 -7.55
C ARG A 17 -3.20 20.35 -8.58
N GLU A 18 -3.15 21.68 -8.60
CA GLU A 18 -2.27 22.45 -9.49
C GLU A 18 -0.80 22.10 -9.21
N MET A 19 -0.37 22.16 -7.94
CA MET A 19 0.98 21.77 -7.51
C MET A 19 1.34 20.33 -7.93
N ARG A 20 0.38 19.40 -7.87
CA ARG A 20 0.59 17.98 -8.22
C ARG A 20 0.29 17.63 -9.68
N SER A 21 -0.06 18.62 -10.51
CA SER A 21 -0.43 18.40 -11.92
C SER A 21 0.70 17.76 -12.73
N GLY A 22 1.95 18.09 -12.42
CA GLY A 22 3.14 17.55 -13.09
C GLY A 22 3.48 16.10 -12.77
N ARG A 23 2.91 15.52 -11.69
CA ARG A 23 3.15 14.13 -11.25
C ARG A 23 4.64 13.74 -11.23
N ASP A 24 5.46 14.63 -10.69
CA ASP A 24 6.93 14.57 -10.69
C ASP A 24 7.52 13.88 -9.44
N ALA A 25 6.68 13.23 -8.62
CA ALA A 25 7.15 12.58 -7.40
C ALA A 25 7.50 11.11 -7.69
N PRO A 26 8.48 10.53 -6.97
CA PRO A 26 8.85 9.12 -7.16
C PRO A 26 7.68 8.13 -7.06
N VAL A 27 6.68 8.42 -6.23
CA VAL A 27 5.47 7.58 -6.07
C VAL A 27 4.63 7.49 -7.35
N ASP A 28 4.71 8.48 -8.24
CA ASP A 28 3.95 8.50 -9.50
C ASP A 28 4.45 7.45 -10.50
N GLU A 29 5.74 7.12 -10.44
CA GLU A 29 6.41 6.15 -11.31
C GLU A 29 6.69 4.81 -10.61
N MET A 30 6.89 4.83 -9.29
CA MET A 30 7.41 3.70 -8.51
C MET A 30 6.51 3.33 -7.32
N GLY A 31 5.32 3.93 -7.23
CA GLY A 31 4.32 3.55 -6.24
C GLY A 31 3.73 2.16 -6.51
N ALA A 32 2.92 1.68 -5.56
CA ALA A 32 2.27 0.36 -5.66
C ALA A 32 1.40 0.21 -6.92
N GLU A 33 0.86 1.31 -7.45
CA GLU A 33 0.11 1.37 -8.71
C GLU A 33 0.94 1.05 -9.96
N LYS A 34 2.27 1.05 -9.85
CA LYS A 34 3.20 0.80 -10.95
C LYS A 34 4.07 -0.44 -10.75
N CYS A 35 4.01 -1.04 -9.57
CA CYS A 35 4.90 -2.11 -9.14
C CYS A 35 4.33 -3.53 -9.34
N TYR A 36 3.54 -3.75 -10.38
CA TYR A 36 3.05 -5.06 -10.78
C TYR A 36 3.18 -5.24 -12.30
N ASP A 37 3.27 -6.49 -12.74
CA ASP A 37 3.29 -6.86 -14.15
C ASP A 37 1.87 -6.77 -14.75
N THR A 38 1.65 -5.95 -15.78
CA THR A 38 0.33 -5.78 -16.39
C THR A 38 -0.14 -7.01 -17.16
N GLU A 39 0.82 -7.80 -17.68
CA GLU A 39 0.56 -8.98 -18.51
C GLU A 39 0.37 -10.25 -17.68
N ALA A 40 0.69 -10.20 -16.37
CA ALA A 40 0.49 -11.33 -15.48
C ALA A 40 -1.01 -11.62 -15.24
N LEU A 41 -1.29 -12.88 -14.85
CA LEU A 41 -2.63 -13.31 -14.47
C LEU A 41 -3.22 -12.43 -13.36
N PRO A 42 -4.54 -12.18 -13.32
CA PRO A 42 -5.13 -11.24 -12.38
C PRO A 42 -4.75 -11.46 -10.91
N HIS A 43 -4.76 -12.70 -10.41
CA HIS A 43 -4.39 -13.01 -9.03
C HIS A 43 -2.90 -12.74 -8.74
N VAL A 44 -2.02 -12.99 -9.72
CA VAL A 44 -0.59 -12.67 -9.63
C VAL A 44 -0.40 -11.15 -9.53
N ARG A 45 -1.11 -10.36 -10.34
CA ARG A 45 -1.04 -8.89 -10.27
C ARG A 45 -1.47 -8.37 -8.90
N ARG A 46 -2.58 -8.89 -8.39
CA ARG A 46 -3.09 -8.51 -7.07
C ARG A 46 -2.13 -8.88 -5.95
N PHE A 47 -1.52 -10.06 -6.02
CA PHE A 47 -0.48 -10.46 -5.10
C PHE A 47 0.73 -9.52 -5.17
N GLN A 48 1.21 -9.16 -6.36
CA GLN A 48 2.31 -8.23 -6.54
C GLN A 48 2.01 -6.83 -5.98
N VAL A 49 0.77 -6.34 -6.14
CA VAL A 49 0.30 -5.10 -5.50
C VAL A 49 0.41 -5.21 -3.97
N LEU A 50 -0.06 -6.31 -3.38
CA LEU A 50 0.02 -6.54 -1.93
C LEU A 50 1.47 -6.58 -1.44
N VAL A 51 2.35 -7.31 -2.14
CA VAL A 51 3.78 -7.38 -1.82
C VAL A 51 4.42 -5.99 -1.89
N SER A 52 4.14 -5.21 -2.93
CA SER A 52 4.63 -3.83 -3.07
C SER A 52 4.21 -2.96 -1.88
N LEU A 53 2.94 -3.03 -1.47
CA LEU A 53 2.42 -2.30 -0.31
C LEU A 53 3.12 -2.72 0.98
N MET A 54 3.32 -4.02 1.21
CA MET A 54 4.04 -4.55 2.38
C MET A 54 5.50 -4.08 2.41
N LEU A 55 6.17 -4.00 1.25
CA LEU A 55 7.54 -3.50 1.13
C LEU A 55 7.65 -1.98 1.30
N SER A 56 6.63 -1.21 0.89
CA SER A 56 6.65 0.26 0.93
C SER A 56 6.71 0.84 2.35
N SER A 57 6.22 0.12 3.36
CA SER A 57 6.17 0.63 4.73
C SER A 57 7.56 1.02 5.24
N GLN A 58 7.74 2.30 5.58
CA GLN A 58 9.02 2.86 6.03
C GLN A 58 10.17 2.56 5.04
N THR A 59 9.90 2.66 3.75
CA THR A 59 10.88 2.47 2.68
C THR A 59 10.59 3.45 1.55
N LYS A 60 11.64 4.07 0.99
CA LYS A 60 11.49 5.00 -0.14
C LYS A 60 10.96 4.29 -1.38
N ASP A 61 10.19 4.99 -2.21
CA ASP A 61 9.55 4.42 -3.39
C ASP A 61 10.58 3.82 -4.37
N GLN A 62 11.72 4.48 -4.60
CA GLN A 62 12.77 3.95 -5.48
C GLN A 62 13.34 2.62 -5.00
N VAL A 63 13.50 2.47 -3.68
CA VAL A 63 14.01 1.22 -3.08
C VAL A 63 12.96 0.12 -3.19
N THR A 64 11.69 0.45 -2.97
CA THR A 64 10.56 -0.47 -3.12
C THR A 64 10.42 -0.93 -4.57
N GLY A 65 10.47 -0.01 -5.53
CA GLY A 65 10.39 -0.31 -6.96
C GLY A 65 11.52 -1.23 -7.43
N ALA A 66 12.76 -0.94 -7.03
CA ALA A 66 13.91 -1.80 -7.37
C ALA A 66 13.78 -3.21 -6.76
N ALA A 67 13.29 -3.32 -5.51
CA ALA A 67 13.02 -4.62 -4.90
C ALA A 67 11.90 -5.39 -5.62
N MET A 68 10.82 -4.72 -6.01
CA MET A 68 9.74 -5.32 -6.78
C MET A 68 10.18 -5.78 -8.17
N GLN A 69 11.07 -5.04 -8.85
CA GLN A 69 11.66 -5.49 -10.11
C GLN A 69 12.43 -6.81 -9.93
N LYS A 70 13.30 -6.89 -8.90
CA LYS A 70 14.04 -8.12 -8.58
C LYS A 70 13.10 -9.30 -8.25
N LEU A 71 12.06 -9.07 -7.44
CA LEU A 71 11.08 -10.11 -7.11
C LEU A 71 10.30 -10.59 -8.34
N ARG A 72 9.86 -9.68 -9.22
CA ARG A 72 9.14 -10.05 -10.44
C ARG A 72 10.01 -10.88 -11.38
N ALA A 73 11.28 -10.50 -11.55
CA ALA A 73 12.25 -11.29 -12.32
C ALA A 73 12.46 -12.70 -11.74
N HIS A 74 12.28 -12.86 -10.42
CA HIS A 74 12.33 -14.15 -9.71
C HIS A 74 10.98 -14.90 -9.70
N GLY A 75 9.92 -14.36 -10.30
CA GLY A 75 8.62 -15.02 -10.43
C GLY A 75 7.64 -14.75 -9.28
N CYS A 76 7.60 -13.52 -8.74
CA CYS A 76 6.74 -13.03 -7.63
C CYS A 76 5.28 -13.53 -7.66
N THR A 77 5.05 -14.69 -7.04
CA THR A 77 3.78 -15.41 -6.88
C THR A 77 3.72 -15.96 -5.46
N VAL A 78 2.54 -16.39 -4.99
CA VAL A 78 2.40 -16.98 -3.65
C VAL A 78 3.31 -18.20 -3.52
N GLU A 79 3.28 -19.07 -4.53
CA GLU A 79 4.04 -20.31 -4.61
C GLU A 79 5.55 -20.04 -4.65
N SER A 80 6.01 -19.10 -5.47
CA SER A 80 7.44 -18.79 -5.56
C SER A 80 7.98 -18.18 -4.27
N LEU A 81 7.20 -17.30 -3.61
CA LEU A 81 7.59 -16.75 -2.32
C LEU A 81 7.66 -17.84 -1.25
N LEU A 82 6.75 -18.82 -1.26
CA LEU A 82 6.79 -19.96 -0.33
C LEU A 82 7.96 -20.92 -0.61
N ALA A 83 8.31 -21.16 -1.87
CA ALA A 83 9.42 -22.02 -2.26
C ALA A 83 10.82 -21.38 -2.08
N THR A 84 10.92 -20.05 -2.11
CA THR A 84 12.20 -19.33 -2.03
C THR A 84 12.74 -19.29 -0.60
N ALA A 85 14.00 -19.68 -0.36
CA ALA A 85 14.61 -19.59 0.98
C ALA A 85 14.58 -18.15 1.56
N ASP A 86 14.47 -18.02 2.88
CA ASP A 86 14.37 -16.73 3.58
C ASP A 86 15.57 -15.82 3.29
N GLU A 87 16.78 -16.40 3.25
CA GLU A 87 18.02 -15.72 2.92
C GLU A 87 17.95 -15.14 1.51
N LYS A 88 17.50 -15.94 0.54
CA LYS A 88 17.37 -15.51 -0.85
C LYS A 88 16.33 -14.42 -1.01
N LEU A 89 15.18 -14.55 -0.33
CA LEU A 89 14.14 -13.53 -0.34
C LEU A 89 14.67 -12.23 0.27
N GLY A 90 15.49 -12.33 1.32
CA GLY A 90 16.21 -11.20 1.92
C GLY A 90 17.12 -10.46 0.93
N GLU A 91 17.94 -11.19 0.17
CA GLU A 91 18.79 -10.61 -0.89
C GLU A 91 17.95 -9.87 -1.96
N LEU A 92 16.84 -10.49 -2.39
CA LEU A 92 15.95 -9.93 -3.40
C LEU A 92 15.35 -8.60 -2.94
N ILE A 93 14.99 -8.47 -1.66
CA ILE A 93 14.36 -7.25 -1.15
C ILE A 93 15.34 -6.28 -0.48
N TYR A 94 16.60 -6.62 -0.24
CA TYR A 94 17.59 -5.67 0.27
C TYR A 94 17.79 -4.51 -0.74
N PRO A 95 17.89 -3.23 -0.30
CA PRO A 95 17.98 -2.72 1.07
C PRO A 95 16.66 -2.19 1.66
N VAL A 96 15.51 -2.79 1.33
CA VAL A 96 14.21 -2.39 1.91
C VAL A 96 14.30 -2.29 3.45
N GLY A 97 13.71 -1.23 4.02
CA GLY A 97 13.71 -1.00 5.46
C GLY A 97 13.06 -2.16 6.21
N PHE A 98 13.69 -2.62 7.30
CA PHE A 98 13.24 -3.77 8.10
C PHE A 98 13.07 -5.07 7.29
N TRP A 99 13.86 -5.29 6.24
CA TRP A 99 13.72 -6.42 5.33
C TRP A 99 13.61 -7.79 6.03
N ARG A 100 14.37 -8.03 7.11
CA ARG A 100 14.33 -9.31 7.86
C ARG A 100 12.93 -9.60 8.41
N ASN A 101 12.23 -8.58 8.91
CA ASN A 101 10.85 -8.74 9.38
C ASN A 101 9.87 -8.85 8.21
N LYS A 102 10.13 -8.13 7.11
CA LYS A 102 9.31 -8.20 5.90
C LYS A 102 9.37 -9.58 5.24
N VAL A 103 10.51 -10.26 5.20
CA VAL A 103 10.63 -11.66 4.76
C VAL A 103 9.65 -12.54 5.55
N LYS A 104 9.67 -12.44 6.89
CA LYS A 104 8.75 -13.21 7.76
C LYS A 104 7.28 -12.90 7.46
N TYR A 105 6.92 -11.63 7.29
CA TYR A 105 5.53 -11.26 6.98
C TYR A 105 5.10 -11.74 5.60
N LEU A 106 5.95 -11.58 4.57
CA LEU A 106 5.68 -12.07 3.22
C LEU A 106 5.43 -13.58 3.22
N LYS A 107 6.30 -14.37 3.86
CA LYS A 107 6.14 -15.83 4.00
C LYS A 107 4.84 -16.20 4.70
N ARG A 108 4.54 -15.58 5.84
CA ARG A 108 3.33 -15.86 6.61
C ARG A 108 2.07 -15.47 5.85
N THR A 109 2.08 -14.32 5.18
CA THR A 109 0.98 -13.87 4.33
C THR A 109 0.78 -14.84 3.18
N SER A 110 1.82 -15.19 2.42
CA SER A 110 1.73 -16.18 1.34
C SER A 110 1.17 -17.52 1.82
N ALA A 111 1.58 -18.00 3.00
CA ALA A 111 1.06 -19.25 3.56
C ALA A 111 -0.45 -19.17 3.87
N VAL A 112 -0.90 -18.04 4.42
CA VAL A 112 -2.34 -17.78 4.65
C VAL A 112 -3.10 -17.72 3.33
N LEU A 113 -2.57 -17.04 2.32
CA LEU A 113 -3.21 -16.94 1.00
C LEU A 113 -3.34 -18.30 0.32
N GLN A 114 -2.28 -19.11 0.34
CA GLN A 114 -2.30 -20.46 -0.22
C GLN A 114 -3.35 -21.34 0.48
N ARG A 115 -3.43 -21.28 1.81
CA ARG A 115 -4.31 -22.13 2.63
C ARG A 115 -5.77 -21.70 2.57
N ASP A 116 -6.05 -20.42 2.73
CA ASP A 116 -7.40 -19.91 3.02
C ASP A 116 -8.05 -19.20 1.82
N PHE A 117 -7.26 -18.77 0.84
CA PHE A 117 -7.71 -17.93 -0.27
C PHE A 117 -7.33 -18.47 -1.66
N GLY A 118 -6.87 -19.73 -1.74
CA GLY A 118 -6.54 -20.37 -3.01
C GLY A 118 -5.40 -19.69 -3.79
N GLY A 119 -4.50 -18.99 -3.10
CA GLY A 119 -3.37 -18.27 -3.71
C GLY A 119 -3.68 -16.84 -4.19
N ASP A 120 -4.89 -16.33 -3.98
CA ASP A 120 -5.23 -14.92 -4.26
C ASP A 120 -5.36 -14.10 -2.97
N ILE A 121 -5.39 -12.77 -3.08
CA ILE A 121 -5.59 -11.89 -1.92
C ILE A 121 -7.09 -11.78 -1.58
N PRO A 122 -7.48 -11.45 -0.32
CA PRO A 122 -8.88 -11.16 0.01
C PRO A 122 -9.41 -9.93 -0.75
N ASN A 123 -10.70 -9.95 -1.08
CA ASN A 123 -11.44 -8.88 -1.76
C ASN A 123 -12.27 -8.00 -0.80
N SER A 124 -11.83 -7.89 0.45
CA SER A 124 -12.44 -7.03 1.47
C SER A 124 -11.38 -6.41 2.36
N VAL A 125 -11.67 -5.24 2.91
CA VAL A 125 -10.76 -4.55 3.85
C VAL A 125 -10.55 -5.41 5.09
N GLU A 126 -11.61 -6.01 5.62
CA GLU A 126 -11.59 -6.88 6.79
C GLU A 126 -10.72 -8.12 6.55
N GLY A 127 -10.82 -8.73 5.36
CA GLY A 127 -9.98 -9.86 4.97
C GLY A 127 -8.51 -9.47 4.86
N LEU A 128 -8.22 -8.34 4.21
CA LEU A 128 -6.86 -7.85 4.03
C LEU A 128 -6.18 -7.48 5.35
N VAL A 129 -6.89 -6.81 6.28
CA VAL A 129 -6.33 -6.44 7.60
C VAL A 129 -6.04 -7.66 8.48
N ARG A 130 -6.67 -8.81 8.23
CA ARG A 130 -6.34 -10.07 8.93
C ARG A 130 -5.00 -10.66 8.49
N LEU A 131 -4.44 -10.22 7.37
CA LEU A 131 -3.16 -10.72 6.88
C LEU A 131 -1.99 -10.18 7.74
N PRO A 132 -0.97 -11.01 8.03
CA PRO A 132 0.20 -10.58 8.78
C PRO A 132 0.90 -9.36 8.16
N GLY A 133 1.05 -8.29 8.95
CA GLY A 133 1.76 -7.08 8.51
C GLY A 133 0.95 -6.15 7.62
N VAL A 134 -0.35 -6.42 7.38
CA VAL A 134 -1.24 -5.56 6.60
C VAL A 134 -2.12 -4.73 7.53
N GLY A 135 -1.94 -3.41 7.50
CA GLY A 135 -2.76 -2.46 8.26
C GLY A 135 -3.89 -1.82 7.42
N PRO A 136 -4.80 -1.05 8.05
CA PRO A 136 -5.95 -0.43 7.38
C PRO A 136 -5.58 0.40 6.14
N LYS A 137 -4.51 1.20 6.20
CA LYS A 137 -4.00 1.96 5.05
C LYS A 137 -3.72 1.04 3.85
N MET A 138 -2.96 -0.04 4.07
CA MET A 138 -2.59 -0.97 3.00
C MET A 138 -3.81 -1.69 2.45
N ALA A 139 -4.76 -2.07 3.31
CA ALA A 139 -5.98 -2.73 2.89
C ALA A 139 -6.83 -1.84 1.96
N HIS A 140 -7.03 -0.56 2.30
CA HIS A 140 -7.76 0.38 1.43
C HIS A 140 -7.04 0.61 0.09
N LEU A 141 -5.71 0.76 0.12
CA LEU A 141 -4.91 0.90 -1.11
C LEU A 141 -4.99 -0.37 -1.97
N ALA A 142 -4.89 -1.56 -1.38
CA ALA A 142 -5.02 -2.82 -2.10
C ALA A 142 -6.41 -2.96 -2.73
N MET A 143 -7.49 -2.60 -2.03
CA MET A 143 -8.84 -2.58 -2.63
C MET A 143 -8.92 -1.66 -3.85
N GLY A 144 -8.36 -0.45 -3.76
CA GLY A 144 -8.35 0.49 -4.88
C GLY A 144 -7.53 0.00 -6.07
N ILE A 145 -6.30 -0.46 -5.83
CA ILE A 145 -5.33 -0.79 -6.89
C ILE A 145 -5.58 -2.19 -7.46
N ALA A 146 -5.77 -3.19 -6.60
CA ALA A 146 -5.82 -4.60 -6.95
C ALA A 146 -7.23 -5.04 -7.39
N TRP A 147 -8.26 -4.44 -6.79
CA TRP A 147 -9.66 -4.80 -7.02
C TRP A 147 -10.47 -3.71 -7.75
N ASN A 148 -9.87 -2.56 -8.04
CA ASN A 148 -10.56 -1.41 -8.63
C ASN A 148 -11.82 -1.00 -7.83
N GLN A 149 -11.73 -1.10 -6.50
CA GLN A 149 -12.85 -0.83 -5.60
C GLN A 149 -12.45 0.20 -4.55
N VAL A 150 -13.07 1.38 -4.62
CA VAL A 150 -12.89 2.43 -3.61
C VAL A 150 -13.60 2.00 -2.33
N SER A 151 -12.82 1.66 -1.30
CA SER A 151 -13.31 1.24 0.02
C SER A 151 -13.08 2.30 1.11
N GLY A 152 -12.33 3.34 0.79
CA GLY A 152 -11.89 4.37 1.71
C GLY A 152 -10.58 5.01 1.25
N ILE A 153 -9.98 5.84 2.10
CA ILE A 153 -8.72 6.51 1.83
C ILE A 153 -7.56 5.90 2.61
N GLY A 154 -6.37 5.86 2.00
CA GLY A 154 -5.14 5.45 2.67
C GLY A 154 -4.46 6.64 3.35
N VAL A 155 -4.62 6.80 4.67
CA VAL A 155 -3.96 7.87 5.43
C VAL A 155 -2.67 7.37 6.05
N ASP A 156 -1.56 8.04 5.75
CA ASP A 156 -0.30 7.88 6.46
C ASP A 156 0.06 9.11 7.29
N THR A 157 1.27 9.12 7.82
CA THR A 157 1.81 10.22 8.63
C THR A 157 1.84 11.55 7.90
N HIS A 158 2.02 11.56 6.57
CA HIS A 158 2.05 12.81 5.80
C HIS A 158 0.64 13.34 5.59
N VAL A 159 -0.30 12.50 5.14
CA VAL A 159 -1.71 12.89 4.98
C VAL A 159 -2.30 13.31 6.33
N HIS A 160 -2.01 12.56 7.40
CA HIS A 160 -2.40 12.91 8.77
C HIS A 160 -1.91 14.30 9.19
N ARG A 161 -0.61 14.57 9.01
CA ARG A 161 0.00 15.84 9.40
C ARG A 161 -0.54 17.01 8.57
N ILE A 162 -0.67 16.83 7.26
CA ILE A 162 -1.17 17.88 6.35
C ILE A 162 -2.64 18.20 6.66
N SER A 163 -3.49 17.19 6.83
CA SER A 163 -4.91 17.37 7.13
C SER A 163 -5.14 18.14 8.44
N ASN A 164 -4.37 17.80 9.49
CA ASN A 164 -4.40 18.55 10.74
C ASN A 164 -3.87 19.98 10.57
N ARG A 165 -2.77 20.19 9.82
CA ARG A 165 -2.18 21.51 9.61
C ARG A 165 -3.06 22.46 8.80
N LEU A 166 -3.77 21.93 7.79
CA LEU A 166 -4.69 22.70 6.96
C LEU A 166 -6.06 22.91 7.62
N GLY A 167 -6.30 22.29 8.78
CA GLY A 167 -7.59 22.37 9.46
C GLY A 167 -8.71 21.64 8.73
N TRP A 168 -8.40 20.60 7.94
CA TRP A 168 -9.39 19.81 7.18
C TRP A 168 -10.24 18.88 8.05
N LEU A 169 -9.98 18.85 9.35
CA LEU A 169 -10.66 17.99 10.31
C LEU A 169 -11.47 18.86 11.26
N ARG A 170 -12.71 18.45 11.57
CA ARG A 170 -13.59 19.17 12.50
C ARG A 170 -12.95 19.34 13.89
N ARG A 171 -12.14 18.37 14.29
CA ARG A 171 -11.31 18.40 15.49
C ARG A 171 -9.95 17.78 15.15
N PRO A 172 -8.85 18.25 15.76
CA PRO A 172 -7.55 17.62 15.60
C PRO A 172 -7.59 16.14 16.02
N THR A 173 -6.86 15.30 15.29
CA THR A 173 -6.75 13.86 15.56
C THR A 173 -5.34 13.50 16.02
N LYS A 174 -5.20 12.37 16.72
CA LYS A 174 -3.92 11.96 17.33
C LYS A 174 -3.11 10.99 16.49
N ASN A 175 -3.75 10.30 15.55
CA ASN A 175 -3.10 9.28 14.72
C ASN A 175 -3.74 9.18 13.31
N PRO A 176 -3.06 8.52 12.36
CA PRO A 176 -3.56 8.37 10.98
C PRO A 176 -4.93 7.70 10.86
N GLU A 177 -5.25 6.72 11.71
CA GLU A 177 -6.52 6.01 11.64
C GLU A 177 -7.69 6.89 12.11
N GLU A 178 -7.48 7.71 13.14
CA GLU A 178 -8.46 8.74 13.53
C GLU A 178 -8.67 9.77 12.42
N THR A 179 -7.59 10.21 11.74
CA THR A 179 -7.74 11.09 10.56
C THR A 179 -8.55 10.43 9.46
N ARG A 180 -8.28 9.16 9.14
CA ARG A 180 -9.00 8.43 8.09
C ARG A 180 -10.51 8.38 8.34
N LYS A 181 -10.92 8.22 9.59
CA LYS A 181 -12.35 8.18 9.98
C LYS A 181 -13.02 9.56 9.99
N ALA A 182 -12.22 10.63 10.11
CA ALA A 182 -12.70 11.99 10.26
C ALA A 182 -12.73 12.79 8.95
N LEU A 183 -12.02 12.31 7.91
CA LEU A 183 -12.13 12.76 6.52
C LEU A 183 -13.25 11.99 5.81
#